data_AF-A0A966J725-F1
#
_entry.id   AF-A0A966J725-F1
#
_cell.length_a   1.000
_cell.length_b   1.000
_cell.length_c   1.000
_cell.angle_alpha   90.00
_cell.angle_beta   90.00
_cell.angle_gamma   90.00
#
_symmetry.space_group_name_H-M   'P 1'
#
loop_
_entity.id
_entity.type
_entity.pdbx_description
1 polymer ?
#
loop_
_entity_poly.entity_id
_entity_poly.type
_entity_poly.pdbx_seq_one_letter_code
_entity_poly.pdbx_strand_id
1 'polypeptide(L)' 'MMLLAFMLQAIRIAVPYLLAAAGGVMSERVGIIALGLEGLMLSGAFGAALGSYYGNSPWAGLL' A
#
# COMPACT_ATOMS: atom_id res chain seq x y z
N MET A 1 12.81 6.90 -22.54
CA MET A 1 11.73 5.94 -22.18
C MET A 1 11.83 5.47 -20.73
N MET A 2 13.00 5.01 -20.24
CA MET A 2 13.19 4.49 -18.87
C MET A 2 12.83 5.50 -17.77
N LEU A 3 13.27 6.76 -17.89
CA LEU A 3 13.01 7.80 -16.89
C LEU A 3 11.51 8.08 -16.73
N LEU A 4 10.76 8.10 -17.83
CA LEU A 4 9.31 8.33 -17.81
C LEU A 4 8.57 7.17 -17.13
N ALA A 5 8.97 5.92 -17.40
CA ALA A 5 8.41 4.74 -16.74
C ALA A 5 8.67 4.74 -15.22
N PHE A 6 9.88 5.13 -14.80
CA PHE A 6 10.22 5.26 -13.38
C PHE A 6 9.36 6.31 -12.67
N MET A 7 9.17 7.48 -13.27
CA MET A 7 8.34 8.55 -12.70
C MET A 7 6.87 8.12 -12.58
N LEU A 8 6.33 7.43 -13.59
CA LEU A 8 4.97 6.88 -13.52
C LEU A 8 4.81 5.82 -12.42
N GLN A 9 5.84 4.98 -12.21
CA GLN A 9 5.86 4.00 -11.13
C GLN A 9 5.85 4.69 -9.76
N ALA A 10 6.69 5.72 -9.59
CA ALA A 10 6.78 6.48 -8.34
C ALA A 10 5.45 7.13 -7.96
N ILE A 11 4.74 7.71 -8.93
CA ILE A 11 3.42 8.32 -8.70
C ILE A 11 2.39 7.26 -8.28
N ARG A 12 2.40 6.07 -8.90
CA ARG A 12 1.46 5.00 -8.56
C ARG A 12 1.62 4.49 -7.14
N ILE A 13 2.86 4.31 -6.68
CA ILE A 13 3.13 3.85 -5.31
C ILE A 13 2.95 4.98 -4.27
N ALA A 14 3.07 6.25 -4.67
CA ALA A 14 2.93 7.36 -3.73
C ALA A 14 1.58 7.39 -3.00
N VAL A 15 0.47 7.04 -3.68
CA VAL A 15 -0.88 7.08 -3.09
C VAL A 15 -1.03 6.15 -1.88
N PRO A 16 -0.77 4.83 -1.97
CA PRO A 16 -0.88 3.95 -0.81
C PRO A 16 0.15 4.30 0.29
N TYR A 17 1.35 4.78 -0.06
CA TYR A 17 2.34 5.23 0.93
C TYR A 17 1.88 6.47 1.69
N LEU A 18 1.22 7.43 1.05
CA LEU A 18 0.66 8.61 1.72
C LEU A 18 -0.44 8.24 2.71
N LEU A 19 -1.28 7.25 2.37
CA LEU A 19 -2.31 6.75 3.28
C LEU A 19 -1.69 6.08 4.51
N ALA A 20 -0.67 5.23 4.32
CA ALA A 20 0.05 4.60 5.42
C ALA A 20 0.78 5.64 6.29
N ALA A 21 1.45 6.62 5.67
CA ALA A 21 2.15 7.70 6.37
C ALA A 21 1.19 8.57 7.20
N ALA A 22 0.00 8.88 6.70
CA ALA A 22 -1.01 9.63 7.46
C ALA A 22 -1.42 8.88 8.75
N GLY A 23 -1.61 7.56 8.67
CA GLY A 23 -1.85 6.71 9.85
C GLY A 23 -0.65 6.67 10.80
N GLY A 24 0.57 6.60 10.25
CA GLY A 24 1.82 6.68 11.00
C GLY A 24 1.94 7.97 11.81
N VAL A 25 1.70 9.13 11.19
CA VAL A 25 1.74 10.45 11.85
C VAL A 25 0.72 10.52 12.99
N MET A 26 -0.46 9.94 12.82
CA MET A 26 -1.45 9.88 13.90
C MET A 26 -1.00 8.97 15.05
N SER A 27 -0.37 7.83 14.73
CA SER A 27 0.19 6.91 15.73
C SER A 27 1.30 7.59 16.56
N GLU A 28 2.19 8.32 15.90
CA GLU A 28 3.28 9.06 16.55
C GLU A 28 2.76 10.11 17.53
N ARG A 29 1.63 10.76 17.24
CA ARG A 29 1.00 11.74 18.15
C ARG A 29 0.52 11.14 19.47
N VAL A 30 0.20 9.85 19.49
CA VAL A 30 -0.22 9.13 20.72
C VAL A 30 1.00 8.46 21.41
N GLY A 31 2.21 8.72 20.90
CA GLY A 31 3.47 8.20 21.48
C GLY A 31 3.81 6.78 21.05
N ILE A 32 3.13 6.22 20.04
CA ILE A 32 3.37 4.87 19.53
C ILE A 32 3.90 4.98 18.10
N ILE A 33 5.17 4.65 17.89
CA ILE A 33 5.77 4.72 16.56
C ILE A 33 5.43 3.45 15.77
N ALA A 34 4.71 3.62 14.65
CA ALA A 34 4.35 2.52 13.76
C ALA A 34 5.54 2.15 12.86
N LEU A 35 6.47 1.34 13.37
CA LEU A 35 7.66 0.90 12.61
C LEU A 35 7.33 -0.14 11.51
N GLY A 36 6.23 -0.87 11.65
CA GLY A 36 5.86 -1.98 10.77
C GLY A 36 5.00 -1.61 9.55
N LEU A 37 4.94 -0.33 9.15
CA LEU A 37 4.03 0.13 8.09
C LEU A 37 4.26 -0.57 6.75
N GLU A 38 5.52 -0.79 6.36
CA GLU A 38 5.91 -1.57 5.18
C GLU A 38 5.29 -2.98 5.22
N GLY A 39 5.34 -3.65 6.38
CA GLY A 39 4.79 -4.99 6.57
C GLY A 39 3.26 -5.02 6.45
N LEU A 40 2.58 -3.98 6.96
CA LEU A 40 1.12 -3.83 6.84
C LEU A 40 0.70 -3.56 5.39
N MET A 41 1.48 -2.79 4.64
CA MET A 41 1.23 -2.56 3.22
C MET A 41 1.44 -3.84 2.39
N LEU A 42 2.51 -4.58 2.67
CA LEU A 42 2.79 -5.86 2.00
C LEU A 42 1.74 -6.93 2.32
N SER A 43 1.26 -7.01 3.57
CA SER A 43 0.20 -7.95 3.93
C SER A 43 -1.13 -7.63 3.23
N GLY A 44 -1.48 -6.34 3.11
CA GLY A 44 -2.62 -5.89 2.32
C GLY A 44 -2.47 -6.20 0.84
N ALA A 45 -1.30 -5.94 0.25
CA ALA A 45 -1.02 -6.26 -1.15
C ALA A 45 -1.08 -7.77 -1.43
N PHE A 46 -0.59 -8.59 -0.50
CA PHE A 46 -0.69 -10.05 -0.58
C PHE A 46 -2.14 -10.53 -0.48
N GLY A 47 -2.92 -9.98 0.46
CA GLY A 47 -4.35 -10.27 0.59
C GLY A 47 -5.11 -9.92 -0.69
N ALA A 48 -4.85 -8.74 -1.26
CA ALA A 48 -5.44 -8.31 -2.52
C ALA A 48 -5.10 -9.24 -3.69
N ALA A 49 -3.84 -9.67 -3.79
CA ALA A 49 -3.41 -10.62 -4.81
C ALA A 49 -4.15 -11.96 -4.68
N LEU A 50 -4.21 -12.52 -3.46
CA LEU A 50 -4.94 -13.77 -3.20
C LEU A 50 -6.44 -13.63 -3.45
N GLY A 51 -7.07 -12.54 -2.99
CA GLY A 51 -8.49 -12.26 -3.20
C GLY A 51 -8.83 -12.15 -4.68
N SER A 52 -7.97 -11.50 -5.48
CA SER A 52 -8.16 -11.42 -6.93
C SER A 52 -8.02 -12.79 -7.61
N TYR A 53 -7.09 -13.62 -7.14
CA TYR A 53 -6.81 -14.94 -7.70
C TYR A 53 -7.94 -15.92 -7.43
N TYR A 54 -8.34 -16.08 -6.17
CA TYR A 54 -9.42 -17.01 -5.79
C TYR A 54 -10.80 -16.49 -6.20
N GLY A 55 -11.02 -15.17 -6.16
CA GLY A 55 -12.27 -14.55 -6.57
C GLY A 55 -12.47 -14.45 -8.09
N ASN A 56 -11.46 -14.80 -8.90
CA ASN A 56 -11.47 -14.66 -10.38
C ASN A 56 -11.88 -13.25 -10.86
N SER A 57 -11.68 -12.24 -10.02
CA SER A 57 -12.22 -10.90 -10.20
C SER A 57 -11.27 -9.90 -9.56
N PRO A 58 -10.81 -8.85 -10.27
CA PRO A 58 -9.98 -7.80 -9.69
C PRO A 58 -10.65 -7.10 -8.50
N TRP A 59 -11.99 -7.03 -8.53
CA TRP A 59 -12.78 -6.43 -7.45
C TRP A 59 -12.76 -7.27 -6.18
N ALA A 60 -12.64 -8.59 -6.30
CA ALA A 60 -12.52 -9.48 -5.16
C ALA A 60 -11.17 -9.33 -4.42
N GLY A 61 -10.14 -8.81 -5.09
CA GLY A 61 -8.89 -8.40 -4.43
C GLY A 61 -8.91 -6.98 -3.89
N LEU A 62 -9.90 -6.17 -4.27
CA LEU A 62 -10.03 -4.78 -3.81
C LEU A 62 -10.79 -4.71 -2.48
N LEU A 63 -11.70 -5.66 -2.25
CA LEU A 63 -12.44 -5.87 -0.99
C LEU A 63 -11.58 -6.64 0.03
#